data_AF-F6GB06-F1
#
_entry.id   AF-F6GB06-F1
#
_cell.length_a   1.000
_cell.length_b   1.000
_cell.length_c   1.000
_cell.angle_alpha   90.00
_cell.angle_beta   90.00
_cell.angle_gamma   90.00
#
_symmetry.space_group_name_H-M   'P 1'
#
loop_
_entity.id
_entity.type
_entity.pdbx_description
1 polymer ?
#
loop_
_entity_poly.entity_id
_entity_poly.type
_entity_poly.pdbx_seq_one_letter_code
_entity_poly.pdbx_strand_id
1 'polypeptide(L)'
;MNTLSPDDVFRRTAREVIPSTSGGQDKRIDAFALGRMHSLTPVEFHLLEAMPHVGSVSGRELAMRTGNWDTLAPAIGKLPDLGLVGKVQSPV
;
A
#
# COMPACT_ATOMS: atom_id res chain seq x y z
N MET A 1 -3.42 16.63 -7.67
CA MET A 1 -2.57 15.91 -6.71
C MET A 1 -3.23 16.02 -5.34
N ASN A 2 -3.84 14.96 -4.84
CA ASN A 2 -4.33 14.96 -3.46
C ASN A 2 -3.14 14.82 -2.53
N THR A 3 -2.84 15.85 -1.76
CA THR A 3 -1.81 15.82 -0.72
C THR A 3 -2.23 14.80 0.33
N LEU A 4 -1.52 13.68 0.42
CA LEU A 4 -1.74 12.69 1.47
C LEU A 4 -1.29 13.28 2.82
N SER A 5 -2.12 13.11 3.83
CA SER A 5 -1.83 13.51 5.21
C SER A 5 -1.54 12.27 6.06
N PRO A 6 -0.68 12.35 7.08
CA PRO A 6 -0.43 11.22 7.98
C PRO A 6 -1.68 10.81 8.76
N ASP A 7 -2.63 11.73 8.95
CA ASP A 7 -3.92 11.44 9.60
C ASP A 7 -4.95 10.80 8.64
N ASP A 8 -4.62 10.66 7.36
CA ASP A 8 -5.43 9.89 6.43
C ASP A 8 -5.41 8.41 6.81
N VAL A 9 -6.57 7.77 6.70
CA VAL A 9 -6.73 6.35 6.98
C VAL A 9 -6.85 5.55 5.68
N PHE A 10 -6.13 4.44 5.65
CA PHE A 10 -5.96 3.60 4.47
C PHE A 10 -6.40 2.17 4.79
N ARG A 11 -6.93 1.49 3.78
CA ARG A 11 -7.19 0.05 3.81
C ARG A 11 -6.75 -0.56 2.50
N ARG A 12 -6.30 -1.81 2.52
CA ARG A 12 -6.07 -2.54 1.27
C ARG A 12 -7.40 -3.03 0.70
N THR A 13 -7.58 -2.86 -0.61
CA THR A 13 -8.73 -3.38 -1.35
C THR A 13 -8.63 -4.89 -1.51
N ALA A 14 -7.42 -5.39 -1.79
CA ALA A 14 -7.17 -6.81 -1.96
C ALA A 14 -7.21 -7.56 -0.63
N ARG A 15 -7.95 -8.67 -0.57
CA ARG A 15 -7.94 -9.56 0.61
C ARG A 15 -6.60 -10.26 0.76
N GLU A 16 -6.08 -10.75 -0.35
CA GLU A 16 -4.82 -11.48 -0.48
C GLU A 16 -3.95 -10.78 -1.53
N VAL A 17 -2.66 -10.69 -1.22
CA VAL A 17 -1.61 -10.19 -2.11
C VAL A 17 -0.55 -11.27 -2.11
N ILE A 18 -0.38 -11.96 -3.24
CA ILE A 18 0.50 -13.13 -3.33
C ILE A 18 1.74 -12.72 -4.13
N PRO A 19 2.95 -12.73 -3.54
CA PRO A 19 4.16 -12.49 -4.29
C PRO A 19 4.40 -13.66 -5.25
N SER A 20 4.71 -13.34 -6.51
CA SER A 20 5.16 -14.31 -7.49
C SER A 20 6.68 -14.44 -7.39
N THR A 21 7.18 -15.65 -7.15
CA THR A 21 8.61 -15.98 -7.20
C THR A 21 9.10 -16.05 -8.64
N SER A 22 9.00 -14.95 -9.39
CA SER A 22 9.80 -14.78 -10.59
C SER A 22 11.12 -14.15 -10.17
N GLY A 23 12.15 -14.99 -10.06
CA GLY A 23 13.51 -14.63 -9.69
C GLY A 23 14.20 -13.73 -10.70
N GLY A 24 13.70 -12.50 -10.85
CA GLY A 24 14.37 -11.43 -11.56
C GLY A 24 15.14 -10.58 -10.56
N GLN A 25 16.42 -10.35 -10.85
CA GLN A 25 17.31 -9.45 -10.10
C GLN A 25 16.93 -7.96 -10.23
N ASP A 26 15.67 -7.68 -10.56
CA ASP A 26 15.15 -6.33 -10.70
C ASP A 26 14.48 -5.92 -9.40
N LYS A 27 14.62 -4.65 -9.03
CA LYS A 27 14.28 -4.10 -7.71
C LYS A 27 12.76 -4.03 -7.45
N ARG A 28 11.97 -4.89 -8.08
CA ARG A 28 10.51 -4.93 -8.05
C ARG A 28 9.99 -6.33 -7.76
N ILE A 29 8.86 -6.38 -7.08
CA ILE A 29 8.13 -7.56 -6.65
C ILE A 29 6.87 -7.65 -7.50
N ASP A 30 6.76 -8.68 -8.31
CA ASP A 30 5.51 -8.99 -8.99
C ASP A 30 4.55 -9.66 -8.00
N ALA A 31 3.39 -9.04 -7.79
CA ALA A 31 2.38 -9.51 -6.86
C ALA A 31 1.03 -9.68 -7.56
N PHE A 32 0.37 -10.81 -7.31
CA PHE A 32 -0.99 -11.06 -7.78
C PHE A 32 -1.99 -10.52 -6.76
N ALA A 33 -2.87 -9.63 -7.20
CA ALA A 33 -3.91 -9.03 -6.37
C ALA A 33 -5.09 -8.56 -7.24
N LEU A 34 -6.33 -8.76 -6.76
CA LEU A 34 -7.55 -8.39 -7.47
C LEU A 34 -7.67 -9.01 -8.88
N GLY A 35 -7.20 -10.26 -9.06
CA GLY A 35 -7.30 -10.98 -10.32
C GLY A 35 -6.28 -10.54 -11.39
N ARG A 36 -5.30 -9.69 -11.06
CA ARG A 36 -4.27 -9.22 -11.99
C ARG A 36 -2.88 -9.19 -11.33
N MET A 37 -1.84 -9.20 -12.15
CA MET A 37 -0.46 -9.07 -11.71
C MET A 37 -0.04 -7.59 -11.67
N HIS A 38 0.63 -7.20 -10.59
CA HIS A 38 1.12 -5.84 -10.36
C HIS A 38 2.62 -5.89 -10.09
N SER A 39 3.39 -5.03 -10.75
CA SER A 39 4.82 -4.88 -10.47
C SER A 39 5.02 -3.75 -9.46
N LEU A 40 5.40 -4.11 -8.23
CA LEU A 40 5.49 -3.19 -7.09
C LEU A 40 6.94 -3.02 -6.66
N THR A 41 7.30 -1.88 -6.08
CA THR A 41 8.56 -1.77 -5.34
C THR A 41 8.46 -2.52 -3.99
N PRO A 42 9.59 -2.90 -3.37
CA PRO A 42 9.60 -3.51 -2.05
C PRO A 42 8.86 -2.70 -1.00
N VAL A 43 8.95 -1.35 -1.08
CA VAL A 43 8.26 -0.43 -0.17
C VAL A 43 6.75 -0.48 -0.38
N GLU A 44 6.28 -0.45 -1.63
CA GLU A 44 4.85 -0.56 -1.97
C GLU A 44 4.26 -1.91 -1.52
N PHE A 45 5.01 -3.01 -1.72
CA PHE A 45 4.59 -4.33 -1.29
C PHE A 45 4.49 -4.44 0.25
N HIS A 46 5.51 -4.01 0.99
CA HIS A 46 5.47 -4.00 2.46
C HIS A 46 4.33 -3.13 3.01
N LEU A 47 4.04 -2.00 2.36
CA LEU A 47 2.89 -1.16 2.72
C LEU A 47 1.56 -1.92 2.56
N LEU A 48 1.39 -2.70 1.50
CA LEU A 48 0.19 -3.53 1.29
C LEU A 48 0.07 -4.65 2.32
N GLU A 49 1.19 -5.22 2.77
CA GLU A 49 1.20 -6.22 3.85
C GLU A 49 0.83 -5.60 5.19
N ALA A 50 1.30 -4.37 5.46
CA ALA A 50 1.03 -3.65 6.70
C ALA A 50 -0.41 -3.10 6.79
N MET A 51 -1.07 -2.87 5.65
CA MET A 51 -2.44 -2.37 5.60
C MET A 51 -3.46 -3.51 5.79
N PRO A 52 -4.45 -3.33 6.69
CA PRO A 52 -5.48 -4.33 6.89
C PRO A 52 -6.48 -4.32 5.72
N HIS A 53 -7.00 -5.51 5.39
CA HIS A 53 -8.14 -5.65 4.47
C HIS A 53 -9.46 -5.23 5.11
N VAL A 54 -9.64 -5.57 6.40
CA VAL A 54 -10.81 -5.25 7.20
C VAL A 54 -10.42 -4.22 8.26
N GLY A 55 -11.16 -3.11 8.33
CA GLY A 55 -10.80 -1.95 9.14
C GLY A 55 -9.96 -0.94 8.36
N SER A 56 -9.16 -0.15 9.07
CA SER A 56 -8.29 0.87 8.49
C SER A 56 -7.08 1.14 9.38
N VAL A 57 -5.99 1.61 8.78
CA VAL A 57 -4.77 2.05 9.49
C VAL A 57 -4.43 3.47 9.06
N SER A 58 -4.01 4.32 10.00
CA SER A 58 -3.61 5.69 9.66
C SER A 58 -2.22 5.71 9.01
N GLY A 59 -1.97 6.72 8.18
CA GLY A 59 -0.64 6.99 7.63
C GLY A 59 0.43 7.15 8.71
N ARG A 60 0.06 7.76 9.84
CA ARG A 60 0.91 7.92 11.03
C ARG A 60 1.29 6.57 11.64
N GLU A 61 0.33 5.66 11.80
CA GLU A 61 0.62 4.32 12.29
C GLU A 61 1.49 3.51 11.31
N LEU A 62 1.25 3.64 10.01
CA LEU A 62 2.11 3.04 8.99
C LEU A 62 3.54 3.60 9.08
N ALA A 63 3.70 4.91 9.25
CA ALA A 63 5.00 5.51 9.49
C ALA A 63 5.66 4.91 10.74
N MET A 64 4.97 4.79 11.87
CA MET A 64 5.55 4.16 13.06
C MET A 64 6.08 2.73 12.83
N ARG A 65 5.43 1.95 11.95
CA ARG A 65 5.84 0.55 11.65
C ARG A 65 6.95 0.45 10.61
N THR A 66 6.96 1.36 9.64
CA THR A 66 7.81 1.27 8.44
C THR A 66 8.88 2.37 8.37
N GLY A 67 8.86 3.34 9.29
CA GLY A 67 9.82 4.44 9.42
C GLY A 67 9.26 5.82 9.09
N ASN A 68 9.83 6.49 8.08
CA ASN A 68 9.58 7.91 7.82
C ASN A 68 8.39 8.15 6.88
N TRP A 69 7.42 8.96 7.29
CA TRP A 69 6.24 9.33 6.49
C TRP A 69 6.61 9.92 5.13
N ASP A 70 7.64 10.77 5.07
CA ASP A 70 8.05 11.46 3.82
C ASP A 70 8.47 10.47 2.72
N THR A 71 9.03 9.33 3.12
CA THR A 71 9.41 8.24 2.22
C THR A 71 8.21 7.37 1.83
N LEU A 72 7.22 7.23 2.71
CA LEU A 72 6.05 6.37 2.50
C LEU A 72 4.93 7.06 1.71
N ALA A 73 4.70 8.36 1.95
CA ALA A 73 3.67 9.15 1.28
C ALA A 73 3.67 9.00 -0.25
N PRO A 74 4.80 9.10 -0.98
CA PRO A 74 4.81 8.92 -2.42
C PRO A 74 4.48 7.47 -2.86
N ALA A 75 4.82 6.46 -2.06
CA ALA A 75 4.48 5.07 -2.34
C ALA A 75 2.99 4.80 -2.08
N ILE A 76 2.45 5.28 -0.95
CA ILE A 76 1.02 5.20 -0.63
C ILE A 76 0.20 5.95 -1.68
N GLY A 77 0.69 7.08 -2.20
CA GLY A 77 0.00 7.86 -3.24
C GLY A 77 -0.27 7.10 -4.54
N LYS A 78 0.54 6.09 -4.88
CA LYS A 78 0.40 5.32 -6.13
C LYS A 78 -0.53 4.10 -5.98
N LEU A 79 -0.66 3.56 -4.78
CA LEU A 79 -1.46 2.36 -4.53
C LEU A 79 -2.97 2.53 -4.81
N PRO A 80 -3.58 3.72 -4.60
CA PRO A 80 -4.94 4.02 -5.02
C PRO A 80 -5.13 4.02 -6.54
N ASP A 81 -4.19 4.54 -7.32
CA ASP A 81 -4.25 4.49 -8.79
C ASP A 81 -4.20 3.04 -9.30
N LEU A 82 -3.48 2.17 -8.57
CA LEU A 82 -3.47 0.73 -8.81
C LEU A 82 -4.70 0.01 -8.26
N GLY A 83 -5.65 0.72 -7.63
CA GLY A 83 -6.84 0.14 -7.00
C GLY A 83 -6.54 -0.81 -5.84
N LEU A 84 -5.28 -0.88 -5.38
CA LEU A 84 -4.81 -1.80 -4.35
C LEU A 84 -5.10 -1.28 -2.95
N VAL A 85 -5.18 0.04 -2.80
CA VAL A 85 -5.47 0.73 -1.54
C VAL A 85 -6.63 1.70 -1.73
N GLY A 86 -7.52 1.75 -0.76
CA GLY A 86 -8.55 2.79 -0.65
C GLY A 86 -8.23 3.72 0.51
N LYS A 87 -8.36 5.03 0.28
CA LYS A 87 -8.48 6.00 1.37
C LYS A 87 -9.88 5.88 1.96
N VAL A 88 -9.97 5.58 3.25
CA VAL A 88 -11.24 5.54 3.97
C VAL A 88 -11.55 6.98 4.39
N GLN A 89 -12.75 7.47 4.08
CA GLN A 89 -13.20 8.72 4.71
C GLN A 89 -13.57 8.37 6.15
N SER A 90 -12.91 9.00 7.12
CA SER A 90 -13.42 8.96 8.49
C SER A 90 -14.87 9.48 8.46
N PRO A 91 -15.84 8.74 9.03
CA PRO A 91 -17.17 9.29 9.20
C PRO A 91 -17.04 10.58 10.02
N VAL A 92 -17.61 11.66 9.49
CA VAL A 92 -17.77 12.94 10.18
C VAL A 92 -18.61 12.80 11.43
#